data_AF-A0A2M7QDP3-F1
#
_entry.id   AF-A0A2M7QDP3-F1
#
_cell.length_a   1.000
_cell.length_b   1.000
_cell.length_c   1.000
_cell.angle_alpha   90.00
_cell.angle_beta   90.00
_cell.angle_gamma   90.00
#
_symmetry.space_group_name_H-M   'P 1'
#
loop_
_entity.id
_entity.type
_entity.pdbx_description
1 polymer ?
#
loop_
_entity_poly.entity_id
_entity_poly.type
_entity_poly.pdbx_seq_one_letter_code
_entity_poly.pdbx_strand_id
1 'polypeptide(L)'
;VEAFVESARRLGLNNEMSKLLVMQTIKGSLITLTRSAKSVEESRKQVTSKGGTTEAALKILTDDKFKEVFYKATHAAYNRSLELNFS
;
A
#
# COMPACT_ATOMS: atom_id res chain seq x y z
N VAL A 1 6.50 3.10 -0.44
CA VAL A 1 7.25 2.34 -1.47
C VAL A 1 8.54 1.78 -0.90
N GLU A 2 9.41 2.63 -0.34
CA GLU A 2 10.68 2.22 0.28
C GLU A 2 10.54 1.06 1.28
N ALA A 3 9.60 1.15 2.23
CA ALA A 3 9.34 0.07 3.19
C ALA A 3 9.00 -1.28 2.54
N PHE A 4 8.31 -1.26 1.39
CA PHE A 4 7.96 -2.47 0.65
C PHE A 4 9.21 -3.06 -0.05
N VAL A 5 10.05 -2.22 -0.65
CA VAL A 5 11.35 -2.62 -1.21
C VAL A 5 12.24 -3.24 -0.13
N GLU A 6 12.34 -2.61 1.02
CA GLU A 6 13.14 -3.14 2.14
C GLU A 6 12.58 -4.47 2.65
N SER A 7 11.25 -4.64 2.69
CA SER A 7 10.65 -5.94 3.06
C SER A 7 11.03 -7.05 2.08
N ALA A 8 10.99 -6.78 0.77
CA ALA A 8 11.41 -7.73 -0.26
C ALA A 8 12.88 -8.12 -0.09
N ARG A 9 13.72 -7.13 0.25
CA ARG A 9 15.15 -7.35 0.51
C ARG A 9 15.38 -8.20 1.77
N ARG A 10 14.64 -7.96 2.84
CA ARG A 10 14.66 -8.76 4.07
C ARG A 10 14.19 -10.20 3.86
N LEU A 11 13.33 -10.42 2.87
CA LEU A 11 12.91 -11.75 2.43
C LEU A 11 13.93 -12.45 1.51
N GLY A 12 15.09 -11.84 1.27
CA GLY A 12 16.22 -12.45 0.56
C GLY A 12 16.38 -12.02 -0.90
N LEU A 13 15.53 -11.12 -1.41
CA LEU A 13 15.70 -10.58 -2.76
C LEU A 13 16.85 -9.57 -2.81
N ASN A 14 17.60 -9.57 -3.92
CA ASN A 14 18.62 -8.54 -4.12
C ASN A 14 17.98 -7.16 -4.34
N ASN A 15 18.79 -6.10 -4.24
CA ASN A 15 18.32 -4.71 -4.30
C ASN A 15 17.61 -4.37 -5.62
N GLU A 16 18.20 -4.77 -6.75
CA GLU A 16 17.65 -4.46 -8.08
C GLU A 16 16.31 -5.16 -8.30
N MET A 17 16.25 -6.45 -7.98
CA MET A 17 15.03 -7.25 -8.10
C MET A 17 13.93 -6.76 -7.15
N SER A 18 14.29 -6.42 -5.90
CA SER A 18 13.34 -5.87 -4.92
C SER A 18 12.69 -4.59 -5.44
N LYS A 19 13.50 -3.66 -5.96
CA LYS A 19 13.01 -2.42 -6.57
C LYS A 19 12.12 -2.71 -7.77
N LEU A 20 12.58 -3.54 -8.69
CA LEU A 20 11.85 -3.85 -9.92
C LEU A 20 10.47 -4.44 -9.61
N LEU A 21 10.40 -5.49 -8.79
CA LEU A 21 9.15 -6.18 -8.48
C LEU A 21 8.17 -5.30 -7.72
N VAL A 22 8.63 -4.55 -6.72
CA VAL A 22 7.76 -3.65 -5.97
C VAL A 22 7.21 -2.53 -6.85
N MET A 23 8.05 -1.92 -7.69
CA MET A 23 7.61 -0.86 -8.60
C MET A 23 6.59 -1.36 -9.63
N GLN A 24 6.82 -2.53 -10.22
CA GLN A 24 5.86 -3.13 -11.15
C GLN A 24 4.56 -3.54 -10.46
N THR A 25 4.64 -4.07 -9.23
CA THR A 25 3.45 -4.42 -8.44
C THR A 25 2.57 -3.20 -8.18
N ILE A 26 3.17 -2.10 -7.73
CA ILE A 26 2.44 -0.85 -7.46
C ILE A 26 1.88 -0.27 -8.76
N LYS A 27 2.70 -0.18 -9.81
CA LYS A 27 2.28 0.34 -11.11
C LYS A 27 1.12 -0.47 -11.69
N GLY A 28 1.23 -1.79 -11.71
CA GLY A 28 0.20 -2.71 -12.18
C GLY A 28 -1.09 -2.55 -11.38
N SER A 29 -0.99 -2.49 -10.04
CA SER A 29 -2.15 -2.28 -9.17
C SER A 29 -2.87 -0.98 -9.49
N LEU A 30 -2.14 0.13 -9.66
CA LEU A 30 -2.73 1.42 -10.02
C LEU A 30 -3.42 1.38 -11.39
N ILE A 31 -2.77 0.79 -12.41
CA ILE A 31 -3.36 0.62 -13.74
C ILE A 31 -4.63 -0.22 -13.68
N THR A 32 -4.62 -1.32 -12.93
CA THR A 32 -5.80 -2.18 -12.76
C THR A 32 -6.94 -1.43 -12.08
N LEU A 33 -6.65 -0.66 -11.04
CA LEU A 33 -7.65 0.10 -10.30
C LEU A 33 -8.26 1.24 -11.13
N THR A 34 -7.44 2.01 -11.85
CA THR A 34 -7.93 3.16 -12.64
C THR A 34 -8.70 2.76 -13.89
N ARG A 35 -8.53 1.53 -14.37
CA ARG A 35 -9.24 0.99 -15.54
C ARG A 35 -10.47 0.16 -15.16
N SER A 36 -10.71 -0.05 -13.87
CA SER A 36 -11.84 -0.84 -13.37
C SER A 36 -13.02 0.05 -13.04
N ALA A 37 -14.23 -0.39 -13.37
CA ALA A 37 -15.46 0.22 -12.86
C ALA A 37 -15.77 -0.20 -11.40
N LYS A 38 -15.02 -1.15 -10.85
CA LYS A 38 -15.20 -1.65 -9.48
C LYS A 38 -14.54 -0.70 -8.48
N SER A 39 -15.07 -0.69 -7.27
CA SER A 39 -14.42 -0.04 -6.15
C SER A 39 -13.05 -0.67 -5.83
N VAL A 40 -12.21 0.07 -5.11
CA VAL A 40 -10.92 -0.42 -4.62
C VAL A 40 -11.11 -1.61 -3.68
N GLU A 41 -12.17 -1.61 -2.88
CA GLU A 41 -12.47 -2.71 -1.96
C GLU A 41 -12.82 -4.00 -2.70
N GLU A 42 -13.69 -3.92 -3.71
CA GLU A 42 -14.03 -5.07 -4.54
C GLU A 42 -12.79 -5.60 -5.27
N SER A 43 -11.99 -4.72 -5.86
CA SER A 43 -10.76 -5.11 -6.55
C SER A 43 -9.78 -5.83 -5.62
N ARG A 44 -9.63 -5.36 -4.36
CA ARG A 44 -8.86 -6.06 -3.32
C ARG A 44 -9.43 -7.45 -3.02
N LYS A 45 -10.76 -7.59 -2.88
CA LYS A 45 -11.40 -8.89 -2.65
C LYS A 45 -11.12 -9.87 -3.79
N GLN A 46 -11.05 -9.41 -5.03
CA GLN A 46 -10.78 -10.30 -6.18
C GLN A 46 -9.38 -10.91 -6.19
N VAL A 47 -8.38 -10.25 -5.59
CA VAL A 47 -7.00 -10.74 -5.50
C VAL A 47 -6.70 -11.44 -4.17
N THR A 48 -7.74 -11.67 -3.36
CA THR A 48 -7.62 -12.29 -2.02
C THR A 48 -8.42 -13.58 -2.00
N SER A 49 -7.72 -14.72 -1.95
CA SER A 49 -8.33 -16.03 -1.70
C SER A 49 -8.33 -16.36 -0.22
N LYS A 50 -9.37 -17.08 0.24
CA LYS A 50 -9.45 -17.60 1.62
C LYS A 50 -8.29 -18.55 1.90
N GLY A 51 -7.55 -18.32 2.98
CA GLY A 51 -6.34 -19.05 3.34
C GLY A 51 -5.10 -18.70 2.51
N GLY A 52 -5.18 -17.70 1.62
CA GLY A 52 -4.10 -17.33 0.71
C GLY A 52 -3.03 -16.43 1.33
N THR A 53 -1.92 -16.25 0.62
CA THR A 53 -0.79 -15.39 1.04
C THR A 53 -1.21 -13.92 1.15
N THR A 54 -2.05 -13.43 0.23
CA THR A 54 -2.59 -12.07 0.28
C THR A 54 -3.47 -11.85 1.51
N GLU A 55 -4.27 -12.84 1.89
CA GLU A 55 -5.12 -12.76 3.09
C GLU A 55 -4.26 -12.66 4.35
N ALA A 56 -3.22 -13.49 4.47
CA ALA A 56 -2.29 -13.45 5.59
C ALA A 56 -1.61 -12.07 5.73
N ALA A 57 -1.15 -11.48 4.62
CA ALA A 57 -0.58 -10.13 4.62
C ALA A 57 -1.62 -9.06 5.02
N LEU A 58 -2.84 -9.13 4.47
CA LEU A 58 -3.91 -8.17 4.78
C LEU A 58 -4.36 -8.22 6.23
N LYS A 59 -4.30 -9.39 6.87
CA LYS A 59 -4.60 -9.54 8.29
C LYS A 59 -3.62 -8.72 9.13
N ILE A 60 -2.32 -8.90 8.91
CA ILE A 60 -1.27 -8.11 9.61
C ILE A 60 -1.46 -6.61 9.37
N LEU A 61 -1.66 -6.19 8.11
CA LEU A 61 -1.89 -4.78 7.79
C LEU A 61 -3.13 -4.21 8.49
N THR A 62 -4.16 -5.03 8.72
CA THR A 62 -5.37 -4.59 9.43
C THR A 62 -5.14 -4.52 10.94
N ASP A 63 -4.55 -5.57 11.52
CA ASP A 63 -4.29 -5.69 12.96
C ASP A 63 -3.30 -4.60 13.45
N ASP A 64 -2.30 -4.27 12.63
CA ASP A 64 -1.32 -3.20 12.89
C ASP A 64 -1.88 -1.79 12.63
N LYS A 65 -3.21 -1.66 12.47
CA LYS A 65 -3.92 -0.38 12.32
C LYS A 65 -3.39 0.48 11.17
N PHE A 66 -2.99 -0.14 10.06
CA PHE A 66 -2.39 0.57 8.94
C PHE A 66 -3.26 1.72 8.39
N LYS A 67 -4.59 1.52 8.38
CA LYS A 67 -5.55 2.58 7.99
C LYS A 67 -5.48 3.81 8.90
N GLU A 68 -5.30 3.59 10.19
CA GLU A 68 -5.18 4.66 11.20
C GLU A 68 -3.87 5.43 11.04
N VAL A 69 -2.77 4.71 10.73
CA VAL A 69 -1.48 5.35 10.43
C VAL A 69 -1.61 6.27 9.23
N PHE A 70 -2.27 5.82 8.16
CA PHE A 70 -2.53 6.66 6.99
C PHE A 70 -3.38 7.88 7.32
N TYR A 71 -4.47 7.70 8.07
CA TYR A 71 -5.33 8.81 8.49
C TYR A 71 -4.54 9.85 9.30
N LYS A 72 -3.77 9.42 10.30
CA LYS A 72 -2.95 10.32 11.12
C LYS A 72 -1.91 11.07 10.29
N ALA A 73 -1.23 10.39 9.37
CA ALA A 73 -0.21 11.00 8.53
C ALA A 73 -0.80 12.05 7.58
N THR A 74 -1.90 11.74 6.90
CA THR A 74 -2.54 12.69 5.98
C THR A 74 -3.21 13.84 6.73
N HIS A 75 -3.79 13.58 7.90
CA HIS A 75 -4.37 14.61 8.76
C HIS A 75 -3.31 15.58 9.28
N ALA A 76 -2.15 15.08 9.71
CA ALA A 76 -1.03 15.94 10.13
C ALA A 76 -0.54 16.84 8.97
N ALA A 77 -0.40 16.28 7.76
CA ALA A 77 -0.03 17.05 6.57
C ALA A 77 -1.09 18.11 6.21
N TYR A 78 -2.37 17.76 6.32
CA TYR A 78 -3.49 18.68 6.09
C TYR A 78 -3.46 19.85 7.08
N ASN A 79 -3.34 19.58 8.38
CA ASN A 79 -3.28 20.64 9.39
C ASN A 79 -2.09 21.57 9.16
N ARG A 80 -0.91 21.01 8.83
CA ARG A 80 0.26 21.82 8.50
C ARG A 80 0.03 22.70 7.28
N SER A 81 -0.69 22.22 6.27
CA SER A 81 -1.02 23.02 5.09
C SER A 81 -1.90 24.23 5.44
N LEU A 82 -2.82 24.08 6.40
CA LEU A 82 -3.64 25.19 6.89
C LEU A 82 -2.79 26.24 7.60
N GLU A 83 -1.90 25.83 8.50
CA GLU A 83 -0.97 26.75 9.18
C GLU A 83 -0.13 27.56 8.21
N LEU A 84 0.37 26.92 7.15
CA LEU A 84 1.20 27.56 6.12
C LEU A 84 0.40 28.52 5.23
N ASN A 85 -0.88 28.25 4.97
CA ASN A 85 -1.74 29.14 4.15
C ASN A 85 -2.19 30.39 4.90
N PHE A 86 -2.10 30.40 6.23
CA PHE A 86 -2.37 31.57 7.08
C PHE A 86 -1.07 32.22 7.61
N SER A 87 0.10 31.81 7.07
CA SER A 87 1.42 32.45 7.30
C SER A 87 1.78 33.34 6.11
#